data_AF-F0XXM9-F1
#
_entry.id   AF-F0XXM9-F1
#
_cell.length_a   1.000
_cell.length_b   1.000
_cell.length_c   1.000
_cell.angle_alpha   90.00
_cell.angle_beta   90.00
_cell.angle_gamma   90.00
#
_symmetry.space_group_name_H-M   'P 1'
#
loop_
_entity.id
_entity.type
_entity.pdbx_description
1 polymer ?
#
loop_
_entity_poly.entity_id
_entity_poly.type
_entity_poly.pdbx_seq_one_letter_code
_entity_poly.pdbx_strand_id
1 'polypeptide(L)'
;MRQLRRFASAQTVRFAPSPTGALHVGGARTALFNYLVHRRAVLEGRPSAFVLRVDDSDAARNVPGSEAAILGDLAWLGVEWTAGPLRSSERSAVYAAAVDKLLASGAAYRDFDGDAAKWRGAPEADVAARVAAGEPHAVRFRVPRETGVAVEVDDVVRGTLRWADVNKACREDFVLARRDGRPLYVLCSAADDAALGVSHVVRAEEHVSNTLRQALVLMLDALGAARPTFAHVPLVVDAAGKKLSKRRGPAGAGPEEAAAEDGARGR
;
A
#
# COMPACT_ATOMS: atom_id res chain seq x y z
N MET A 1 23.89 2.52 -3.07
CA MET A 1 23.56 1.98 -1.72
C MET A 1 23.85 2.93 -0.54
N ARG A 2 24.50 4.09 -0.71
CA ARG A 2 24.81 5.04 0.40
C ARG A 2 23.75 6.11 0.70
N GLN A 3 22.68 6.25 -0.09
CA GLN A 3 21.66 7.30 0.11
C GLN A 3 20.47 6.92 1.03
N LEU A 4 20.34 5.65 1.42
CA LEU A 4 19.20 5.17 2.22
C LEU A 4 19.45 5.21 3.75
N ARG A 5 20.68 5.55 4.20
CA ARG A 5 21.06 5.50 5.63
C ARG A 5 20.94 6.84 6.39
N ARG A 6 20.31 7.88 5.82
CA ARG A 6 20.24 9.22 6.44
C ARG A 6 18.95 9.54 7.22
N PHE A 7 18.02 8.59 7.37
CA PHE A 7 16.64 8.90 7.79
C PHE A 7 16.19 8.25 9.09
N ALA A 8 17.10 7.85 9.98
CA ALA A 8 16.74 7.20 11.24
C ALA A 8 15.94 8.08 12.24
N SER A 9 15.66 9.36 11.93
CA SER A 9 14.65 10.17 12.64
C SER A 9 13.91 11.17 11.73
N ALA A 10 13.56 10.79 10.50
CA ALA A 10 12.83 11.64 9.55
C ALA A 10 11.41 11.11 9.25
N GLN A 11 10.47 12.02 8.98
CA GLN A 11 9.08 11.69 8.67
C GLN A 11 8.93 11.27 7.20
N THR A 12 8.58 10.01 6.93
CA THR A 12 8.33 9.53 5.56
C THR A 12 6.85 9.22 5.36
N VAL A 13 6.23 9.93 4.43
CA VAL A 13 4.88 9.70 3.91
C VAL A 13 4.97 9.21 2.46
N ARG A 14 3.91 8.60 1.95
CA ARG A 14 3.88 8.15 0.54
C ARG A 14 2.49 8.18 -0.05
N PHE A 15 2.43 8.43 -1.35
CA PHE A 15 1.24 8.23 -2.15
C PHE A 15 1.48 7.03 -3.06
N ALA A 16 0.56 6.06 -3.02
CA ALA A 16 0.72 4.79 -3.73
C ALA A 16 -0.45 4.49 -4.69
N PRO A 17 -0.57 5.24 -5.81
CA PRO A 17 -1.69 5.05 -6.75
C PRO A 17 -1.48 3.79 -7.60
N SER A 18 -2.56 3.02 -7.82
CA SER A 18 -2.56 1.96 -8.84
C SER A 18 -2.93 2.54 -10.22
N PRO A 19 -2.18 2.23 -11.28
CA PRO A 19 -2.38 2.82 -12.61
C PRO A 19 -3.52 2.13 -13.39
N THR A 20 -4.72 2.10 -12.82
CA THR A 20 -5.90 1.41 -13.38
C THR A 20 -6.89 2.37 -14.06
N GLY A 21 -6.44 3.57 -14.45
CA GLY A 21 -7.24 4.68 -14.94
C GLY A 21 -6.76 6.03 -14.39
N ALA A 22 -7.47 7.11 -14.74
CA ALA A 22 -7.14 8.47 -14.30
C ALA A 22 -7.18 8.65 -12.77
N LEU A 23 -6.47 9.68 -12.28
CA LEU A 23 -6.48 10.05 -10.87
C LEU A 23 -7.84 10.60 -10.49
N HIS A 24 -8.63 9.82 -9.75
CA HIS A 24 -9.91 10.31 -9.24
C HIS A 24 -9.71 11.26 -8.06
N VAL A 25 -10.71 12.11 -7.79
CA VAL A 25 -10.71 13.12 -6.71
C VAL A 25 -10.34 12.55 -5.34
N GLY A 26 -10.79 11.34 -5.00
CA GLY A 26 -10.40 10.69 -3.74
C GLY A 26 -8.91 10.34 -3.67
N GLY A 27 -8.32 9.93 -4.79
CA GLY A 27 -6.89 9.71 -4.94
C GLY A 27 -6.11 11.03 -4.86
N ALA A 28 -6.57 12.07 -5.58
CA ALA A 28 -5.99 13.41 -5.50
C ALA A 28 -6.00 13.97 -4.07
N ARG A 29 -7.11 13.83 -3.34
CA ARG A 29 -7.21 14.22 -1.92
C ARG A 29 -6.23 13.44 -1.04
N THR A 30 -6.06 12.15 -1.29
CA THR A 30 -5.09 11.32 -0.55
C THR A 30 -3.65 11.76 -0.84
N ALA A 31 -3.33 12.07 -2.10
CA ALA A 31 -2.03 12.61 -2.49
C ALA A 31 -1.76 13.96 -1.81
N LEU A 32 -2.73 14.88 -1.86
CA LEU A 32 -2.67 16.19 -1.23
C LEU A 32 -2.47 16.09 0.28
N PHE A 33 -3.15 15.20 0.99
CA PHE A 33 -2.91 15.06 2.43
C PHE A 33 -1.52 14.54 2.77
N ASN A 34 -1.01 13.53 2.06
CA ASN A 34 0.37 13.08 2.25
C ASN A 34 1.35 14.23 1.97
N TYR A 35 1.14 14.95 0.88
CA TYR A 35 1.95 16.12 0.52
C TYR A 35 1.91 17.20 1.61
N LEU A 36 0.73 17.56 2.13
CA LEU A 36 0.59 18.56 3.19
C LEU A 36 1.25 18.13 4.51
N VAL A 37 1.17 16.84 4.87
CA VAL A 37 1.87 16.31 6.05
C VAL A 37 3.39 16.44 5.88
N HIS A 38 3.91 16.15 4.69
CA HIS A 38 5.32 16.39 4.35
C HIS A 38 5.69 17.88 4.38
N ARG A 39 4.94 18.72 3.67
CA ARG A 39 5.18 20.17 3.56
C ARG A 39 5.15 20.86 4.90
N ARG A 40 4.19 20.52 5.77
CA ARG A 40 4.13 21.02 7.14
C ARG A 40 5.41 20.69 7.90
N ALA A 41 5.89 19.46 7.84
CA ALA A 41 7.13 19.07 8.52
C ALA A 41 8.34 19.86 8.00
N VAL A 42 8.45 20.03 6.68
CA VAL A 42 9.51 20.84 6.05
C VAL A 42 9.45 22.30 6.51
N LEU A 43 8.26 22.91 6.54
CA LEU A 43 8.05 24.29 6.99
C LEU A 43 8.39 24.48 8.49
N GLU A 44 8.17 23.45 9.31
CA GLU A 44 8.56 23.40 10.73
C GLU A 44 10.06 23.09 10.92
N GLY A 45 10.85 22.98 9.85
CA GLY A 45 12.29 22.65 9.92
C GLY A 45 12.59 21.18 10.25
N ARG A 46 11.60 20.29 10.18
CA ARG A 46 11.76 18.85 10.44
C ARG A 46 12.11 18.10 9.15
N PRO A 47 13.02 17.12 9.21
CA PRO A 47 13.33 16.29 8.04
C PRO A 47 12.12 15.45 7.65
N SER A 48 11.71 15.54 6.39
CA SER A 48 10.61 14.73 5.86
C SER A 48 10.83 14.34 4.39
N ALA A 49 10.32 13.18 4.02
CA ALA A 49 10.26 12.70 2.65
C ALA A 49 8.80 12.39 2.27
N PHE A 50 8.43 12.79 1.06
CA PHE A 50 7.22 12.33 0.38
C PHE A 50 7.59 11.47 -0.80
N VAL A 51 7.21 10.19 -0.75
CA VAL A 51 7.54 9.19 -1.76
C VAL A 51 6.34 8.95 -2.67
N LEU A 52 6.57 8.97 -3.99
CA LEU A 52 5.58 8.49 -4.95
C LEU A 52 5.92 7.06 -5.38
N ARG A 53 4.99 6.12 -5.17
CA ARG A 53 5.14 4.71 -5.53
C ARG A 53 3.95 4.22 -6.35
N VAL A 54 4.12 4.03 -7.65
CA VAL A 54 3.08 3.46 -8.52
C VAL A 54 2.88 1.98 -8.17
N ASP A 55 1.68 1.61 -7.74
CA ASP A 55 1.33 0.24 -7.39
C ASP A 55 0.78 -0.52 -8.60
N ASP A 56 1.70 -0.87 -9.50
CA ASP A 56 1.49 -1.57 -10.76
C ASP A 56 1.72 -3.09 -10.65
N SER A 57 1.66 -3.63 -9.43
CA SER A 57 1.92 -5.05 -9.13
C SER A 57 0.92 -6.03 -9.78
N ASP A 58 -0.26 -5.56 -10.14
CA ASP A 58 -1.27 -6.34 -10.87
C ASP A 58 -1.38 -5.91 -12.33
N ALA A 59 -0.52 -6.50 -13.17
CA ALA A 59 -0.44 -6.20 -14.60
C ALA A 59 -1.79 -6.31 -15.33
N ALA A 60 -2.71 -7.18 -14.90
CA ALA A 60 -4.00 -7.35 -15.55
C ALA A 60 -4.97 -6.18 -15.30
N ARG A 61 -4.71 -5.35 -14.27
CA ARG A 61 -5.51 -4.16 -13.96
C ARG A 61 -4.85 -2.86 -14.42
N ASN A 62 -3.59 -2.90 -14.83
CA ASN A 62 -2.87 -1.73 -15.31
C ASN A 62 -3.42 -1.29 -16.67
N VAL A 63 -3.67 0.00 -16.83
CA VAL A 63 -4.17 0.60 -18.06
C VAL A 63 -3.06 1.45 -18.68
N PRO A 64 -2.65 1.19 -19.93
CA PRO A 64 -1.62 1.98 -20.62
C PRO A 64 -1.92 3.48 -20.56
N GLY A 65 -0.88 4.30 -20.34
CA GLY A 65 -1.02 5.75 -20.21
C GLY A 65 -1.56 6.25 -18.86
N SER A 66 -2.13 5.38 -18.00
CA SER A 66 -2.68 5.82 -16.71
C SER A 66 -1.64 6.32 -15.74
N GLU A 67 -0.44 5.72 -15.72
CA GLU A 67 0.67 6.25 -14.92
C GLU A 67 1.01 7.69 -15.33
N ALA A 68 1.23 7.93 -16.63
CA ALA A 68 1.54 9.26 -17.15
C ALA A 68 0.43 10.28 -16.85
N ALA A 69 -0.84 9.88 -16.98
CA ALA A 69 -1.99 10.72 -16.62
C ALA A 69 -1.98 11.08 -15.12
N ILE A 70 -1.79 10.10 -14.24
CA ILE A 70 -1.69 10.33 -12.79
C ILE A 70 -0.54 11.30 -12.46
N LEU A 71 0.63 11.13 -13.09
CA LEU A 71 1.77 12.02 -12.88
C LEU A 71 1.47 13.45 -13.36
N GLY A 72 0.80 13.59 -14.50
CA GLY A 72 0.33 14.88 -15.02
C GLY A 72 -0.66 15.56 -14.08
N ASP A 73 -1.65 14.83 -13.58
CA ASP A 73 -2.64 15.34 -12.62
C ASP A 73 -1.97 15.81 -11.32
N LEU A 74 -0.98 15.07 -10.80
CA LEU A 74 -0.22 15.47 -9.61
C LEU A 74 0.62 16.74 -9.87
N ALA A 75 1.24 16.85 -11.04
CA ALA A 75 2.00 18.04 -11.42
C ALA A 75 1.08 19.26 -11.55
N TRP A 76 -0.10 19.10 -12.17
CA TRP A 76 -1.12 20.16 -12.28
C TRP A 76 -1.61 20.62 -10.89
N LEU A 77 -1.75 19.69 -9.93
CA LEU A 77 -2.08 20.01 -8.54
C LEU A 77 -0.94 20.68 -7.75
N GLY A 78 0.27 20.82 -8.33
CA GLY A 78 1.45 21.33 -7.63
C GLY A 78 1.97 20.39 -6.54
N VAL A 79 1.71 19.08 -6.68
CA VAL A 79 2.13 18.04 -5.75
C VAL A 79 3.51 17.52 -6.16
N GLU A 80 4.54 18.00 -5.47
CA GLU A 80 5.92 17.59 -5.68
C GLU A 80 6.30 16.48 -4.69
N TRP A 81 7.05 15.47 -5.15
CA TRP A 81 7.56 14.39 -4.31
C TRP A 81 9.09 14.41 -4.25
N THR A 82 9.62 13.97 -3.11
CA THR A 82 11.06 13.93 -2.84
C THR A 82 11.77 12.71 -3.44
N ALA A 83 11.02 11.63 -3.67
CA ALA A 83 11.56 10.39 -4.23
C ALA A 83 10.50 9.67 -5.07
N GLY A 84 10.93 9.08 -6.19
CA GLY A 84 10.08 8.37 -7.14
C GLY A 84 9.84 9.15 -8.45
N PRO A 85 8.93 8.67 -9.31
CA PRO A 85 8.07 7.52 -9.10
C PRO A 85 8.86 6.20 -9.02
N LEU A 86 8.61 5.42 -7.96
CA LEU A 86 9.03 4.03 -7.86
C LEU A 86 7.90 3.14 -8.38
N ARG A 87 8.22 2.04 -9.07
CA ARG A 87 7.20 1.08 -9.52
C ARG A 87 7.26 -0.20 -8.71
N SER A 88 6.12 -0.70 -8.25
CA SER A 88 6.06 -1.99 -7.55
C SER A 88 6.58 -3.13 -8.44
N SER A 89 6.28 -3.13 -9.73
CA SER A 89 6.73 -4.14 -10.70
C SER A 89 8.26 -4.29 -10.80
N GLU A 90 8.99 -3.20 -10.56
CA GLU A 90 10.46 -3.14 -10.60
C GLU A 90 11.12 -3.57 -9.27
N ARG A 91 10.33 -3.99 -8.27
CA ARG A 91 10.78 -4.20 -6.89
C ARG A 91 10.72 -5.66 -6.43
N SER A 92 10.73 -6.59 -7.38
CA SER A 92 10.73 -8.04 -7.13
C SER A 92 11.77 -8.48 -6.10
N ALA A 93 12.98 -7.91 -6.14
CA ALA A 93 14.04 -8.21 -5.16
C ALA A 93 13.67 -7.83 -3.72
N VAL A 94 12.93 -6.74 -3.52
CA VAL A 94 12.44 -6.31 -2.20
C VAL A 94 11.41 -7.31 -1.68
N TYR A 95 10.53 -7.78 -2.55
CA TYR A 95 9.48 -8.74 -2.19
C TYR A 95 10.04 -10.14 -1.94
N ALA A 96 10.99 -10.59 -2.74
CA ALA A 96 11.71 -11.84 -2.52
C ALA A 96 12.42 -11.83 -1.16
N ALA A 97 13.18 -10.77 -0.86
CA ALA A 97 13.85 -10.62 0.43
C ALA A 97 12.85 -10.55 1.61
N ALA A 98 11.68 -9.93 1.42
CA ALA A 98 10.62 -9.94 2.42
C ALA A 98 10.08 -11.36 2.64
N VAL A 99 9.78 -12.11 1.57
CA VAL A 99 9.35 -13.51 1.64
C VAL A 99 10.38 -14.37 2.37
N ASP A 100 11.65 -14.25 2.03
CA ASP A 100 12.72 -15.02 2.66
C ASP A 100 12.81 -14.77 4.17
N LYS A 101 12.71 -13.50 4.59
CA LYS A 101 12.66 -13.14 6.02
C LYS A 101 11.43 -13.73 6.73
N LEU A 102 10.27 -13.66 6.09
CA LEU A 102 9.02 -14.20 6.64
C LEU A 102 9.07 -15.71 6.80
N LEU A 103 9.68 -16.41 5.85
CA LEU A 103 9.86 -17.85 5.92
C LEU A 103 10.90 -18.24 6.97
N ALA A 104 12.03 -17.53 7.03
CA ALA A 104 13.10 -17.79 7.99
C ALA A 104 12.67 -17.54 9.45
N SER A 105 11.76 -16.59 9.69
CA SER A 105 11.19 -16.34 11.02
C SER A 105 10.03 -17.27 11.40
N GLY A 106 9.58 -18.13 10.47
CA GLY A 106 8.40 -18.97 10.65
C GLY A 106 7.06 -18.23 10.56
N ALA A 107 7.09 -16.91 10.32
CA ALA A 107 5.88 -16.08 10.13
C ALA A 107 5.16 -16.36 8.80
N ALA A 108 5.79 -17.07 7.87
CA ALA A 108 5.19 -17.59 6.66
C ALA A 108 5.55 -19.05 6.40
N TYR A 109 4.80 -19.70 5.52
CA TYR A 109 5.08 -21.06 5.05
C TYR A 109 4.68 -21.20 3.57
N ARG A 110 5.15 -22.28 2.94
CA ARG A 110 4.88 -22.62 1.54
C ARG A 110 3.70 -23.58 1.45
N ASP A 111 2.80 -23.34 0.50
CA ASP A 111 1.62 -24.16 0.23
C ASP A 111 1.63 -24.61 -1.25
N PHE A 112 1.71 -25.93 -1.46
CA PHE A 112 1.91 -26.52 -2.79
C PHE A 112 0.60 -26.93 -3.48
N ASP A 113 -0.44 -27.25 -2.72
CA ASP A 113 -1.68 -27.85 -3.24
C ASP A 113 -2.96 -27.11 -2.79
N GLY A 114 -2.84 -26.04 -2.00
CA GLY A 114 -3.95 -25.21 -1.53
C GLY A 114 -4.44 -25.63 -0.15
N ASP A 115 -3.89 -26.71 0.39
CA ASP A 115 -4.22 -27.23 1.72
C ASP A 115 -3.35 -26.54 2.78
N ALA A 116 -3.83 -25.37 3.22
CA ALA A 116 -3.18 -24.59 4.26
C ALA A 116 -3.00 -25.39 5.58
N ALA A 117 -3.94 -26.27 5.92
CA ALA A 117 -3.87 -27.05 7.17
C ALA A 117 -2.71 -28.06 7.13
N LYS A 118 -2.56 -28.75 6.00
CA LYS A 118 -1.44 -29.67 5.74
C LYS A 118 -0.10 -28.96 5.79
N TRP A 119 0.05 -27.85 5.06
CA TRP A 119 1.35 -27.23 4.85
C TRP A 119 1.81 -26.32 5.98
N ARG A 120 0.90 -25.82 6.81
CA ARG A 120 1.25 -24.96 7.96
C ARG A 120 2.15 -25.68 8.97
N GLY A 121 2.00 -26.99 9.14
CA GLY A 121 2.79 -27.80 10.08
C GLY A 121 3.70 -28.82 9.41
N ALA A 122 3.89 -28.73 8.08
CA ALA A 122 4.67 -29.71 7.35
C ALA A 122 6.15 -29.72 7.80
N PRO A 123 6.79 -30.90 7.91
CA PRO A 123 8.21 -30.99 8.17
C PRO A 123 9.04 -30.20 7.15
N GLU A 124 10.09 -29.51 7.62
CA GLU A 124 10.96 -28.71 6.74
C GLU A 124 11.59 -29.56 5.63
N ALA A 125 11.88 -30.83 5.90
CA ALA A 125 12.41 -31.77 4.92
C ALA A 125 11.46 -31.99 3.73
N ASP A 126 10.16 -32.15 3.98
CA ASP A 126 9.15 -32.36 2.93
C ASP A 126 8.98 -31.11 2.06
N VAL A 127 8.96 -29.94 2.72
CA VAL A 127 8.90 -28.64 2.03
C VAL A 127 10.18 -28.45 1.19
N ALA A 128 11.35 -28.71 1.76
CA ALA A 128 12.63 -28.55 1.08
C ALA A 128 12.75 -29.47 -0.14
N ALA A 129 12.30 -30.73 -0.04
CA ALA A 129 12.31 -31.68 -1.15
C ALA A 129 11.45 -31.17 -2.33
N ARG A 130 10.26 -30.62 -2.06
CA ARG A 130 9.38 -30.07 -3.10
C ARG A 130 9.90 -28.77 -3.70
N VAL A 131 10.49 -27.90 -2.90
CA VAL A 131 11.18 -26.70 -3.41
C VAL A 131 12.35 -27.10 -4.31
N ALA A 132 13.16 -28.09 -3.90
CA ALA A 132 14.28 -28.59 -4.69
C ALA A 132 13.82 -29.25 -6.00
N ALA A 133 12.63 -29.87 -6.01
CA ALA A 133 11.98 -30.40 -7.21
C ALA A 133 11.40 -29.30 -8.13
N GLY A 134 11.45 -28.02 -7.74
CA GLY A 134 10.92 -26.91 -8.52
C GLY A 134 9.39 -26.82 -8.53
N GLU A 135 8.72 -27.44 -7.54
CA GLU A 135 7.25 -27.44 -7.50
C GLU A 135 6.71 -26.01 -7.22
N PRO A 136 5.77 -25.50 -8.06
CA PRO A 136 5.12 -24.22 -7.83
C PRO A 136 4.37 -24.18 -6.50
N HIS A 137 4.56 -23.12 -5.72
CA HIS A 137 3.97 -23.00 -4.39
C HIS A 137 3.57 -21.56 -4.08
N ALA A 138 2.47 -21.42 -3.34
CA ALA A 138 2.09 -20.14 -2.77
C ALA A 138 2.87 -19.92 -1.47
N VAL A 139 3.03 -18.67 -1.08
CA VAL A 139 3.53 -18.30 0.25
C VAL A 139 2.38 -17.72 1.05
N ARG A 140 2.14 -18.27 2.24
CA ARG A 140 1.06 -17.83 3.14
C ARG A 140 1.63 -17.26 4.42
N PHE A 141 0.97 -16.24 4.94
CA PHE A 141 1.24 -15.70 6.27
C PHE A 141 0.63 -16.61 7.34
N ARG A 142 1.44 -16.99 8.32
CA ARG A 142 1.03 -17.79 9.48
C ARG A 142 0.32 -16.89 10.48
N VAL A 143 -1.01 -16.82 10.39
CA VAL A 143 -1.79 -16.06 11.37
C VAL A 143 -1.69 -16.76 12.74
N PRO A 144 -1.47 -16.03 13.84
CA PRO A 144 -1.53 -16.58 15.20
C PRO A 144 -2.87 -17.29 15.43
N ARG A 145 -2.83 -18.50 15.99
CA ARG A 145 -4.03 -19.32 16.23
C ARG A 145 -4.45 -19.34 17.69
N GLU A 146 -3.59 -18.83 18.56
CA GLU A 146 -3.85 -18.54 19.96
C GLU A 146 -5.05 -17.57 20.05
N THR A 147 -6.06 -17.97 20.80
CA THR A 147 -7.25 -17.14 21.03
C THR A 147 -6.90 -15.94 21.89
N GLY A 148 -7.47 -14.78 21.57
CA GLY A 148 -7.29 -13.56 22.36
C GLY A 148 -5.99 -12.78 22.08
N VAL A 149 -5.23 -13.17 21.05
CA VAL A 149 -4.16 -12.32 20.52
C VAL A 149 -4.81 -11.07 19.91
N ALA A 150 -4.68 -9.95 20.61
CA ALA A 150 -5.22 -8.67 20.20
C ALA A 150 -4.16 -7.85 19.44
N VAL A 151 -4.61 -7.12 18.43
CA VAL A 151 -3.80 -6.13 17.74
C VAL A 151 -4.50 -4.78 17.79
N GLU A 152 -3.73 -3.76 18.16
CA GLU A 152 -4.17 -2.37 18.19
C GLU A 152 -3.29 -1.55 17.25
N VAL A 153 -3.91 -0.65 16.50
CA VAL A 153 -3.23 0.26 15.60
C VAL A 153 -3.78 1.66 15.83
N ASP A 154 -2.89 2.60 16.11
CA ASP A 154 -3.25 4.00 16.26
C ASP A 154 -3.58 4.62 14.90
N ASP A 155 -4.83 5.06 14.76
CA ASP A 155 -5.28 5.88 13.65
C ASP A 155 -5.60 7.29 14.13
N VAL A 156 -4.89 8.28 13.58
CA VAL A 156 -5.04 9.68 14.03
C VAL A 156 -6.35 10.34 13.58
N VAL A 157 -7.12 9.70 12.70
CA VAL A 157 -8.43 10.18 12.23
C VAL A 157 -9.57 9.42 12.91
N ARG A 158 -9.45 8.09 13.02
CA ARG A 158 -10.50 7.20 13.52
C ARG A 158 -10.35 6.82 15.00
N GLY A 159 -9.23 7.17 15.64
CA GLY A 159 -8.86 6.64 16.94
C GLY A 159 -8.30 5.22 16.84
N THR A 160 -7.98 4.60 17.98
CA THR A 160 -7.35 3.28 18.01
C THR A 160 -8.24 2.21 17.38
N LEU A 161 -7.74 1.60 16.30
CA LEU A 161 -8.36 0.44 15.67
C LEU A 161 -7.96 -0.81 16.45
N ARG A 162 -8.94 -1.53 17.00
CA ARG A 162 -8.70 -2.70 17.85
C ARG A 162 -9.32 -3.96 17.26
N TRP A 163 -8.50 -4.98 17.07
CA TRP A 163 -8.92 -6.35 16.77
C TRP A 163 -8.60 -7.21 17.99
N ALA A 164 -9.63 -7.55 18.76
CA ALA A 164 -9.45 -8.32 20.01
C ALA A 164 -8.99 -9.76 19.80
N ASP A 165 -9.15 -10.29 18.57
CA ASP A 165 -8.76 -11.64 18.21
C ASP A 165 -8.38 -11.66 16.72
N VAL A 166 -7.08 -11.73 16.44
CA VAL A 166 -6.56 -11.73 15.07
C VAL A 166 -6.91 -13.00 14.30
N ASN A 167 -7.10 -14.13 14.97
CA ASN A 167 -7.52 -15.39 14.35
C ASN A 167 -8.95 -15.23 13.80
N LYS A 168 -9.88 -14.70 14.62
CA LYS A 168 -11.25 -14.39 14.17
C LYS A 168 -11.28 -13.32 13.09
N ALA A 169 -10.46 -12.27 13.21
CA ALA A 169 -10.46 -11.16 12.27
C ALA A 169 -9.88 -11.56 10.89
N CYS A 170 -8.80 -12.35 10.85
CA CYS A 170 -8.20 -12.81 9.60
C CYS A 170 -8.94 -14.01 8.99
N ARG A 171 -9.58 -14.84 9.83
CA ARG A 171 -10.26 -16.12 9.53
C ARG A 171 -9.33 -17.24 9.07
N GLU A 172 -8.37 -16.93 8.22
CA GLU A 172 -7.45 -17.87 7.61
C GLU A 172 -6.04 -17.30 7.41
N ASP A 173 -5.09 -18.19 7.10
CA ASP A 173 -3.74 -17.84 6.70
C ASP A 173 -3.76 -17.31 5.27
N PHE A 174 -3.54 -16.01 5.14
CA PHE A 174 -3.69 -15.33 3.87
C PHE A 174 -2.46 -15.46 2.98
N VAL A 175 -2.70 -15.48 1.67
CA VAL A 175 -1.65 -15.57 0.66
C VAL A 175 -0.87 -14.24 0.59
N LEU A 176 0.45 -14.34 0.59
CA LEU A 176 1.40 -13.25 0.39
C LEU A 176 1.94 -13.22 -1.03
N ALA A 177 2.22 -14.40 -1.59
CA ALA A 177 2.64 -14.59 -2.98
C ALA A 177 1.94 -15.80 -3.59
N ARG A 178 1.56 -15.68 -4.87
CA ARG A 178 0.89 -16.72 -5.65
C ARG A 178 1.88 -17.83 -6.05
N ARG A 179 1.35 -18.95 -6.57
CA ARG A 179 2.16 -20.09 -7.06
C ARG A 179 3.11 -19.76 -8.21
N ASP A 180 2.77 -18.73 -8.98
CA ASP A 180 3.61 -18.19 -10.06
C ASP A 180 4.66 -17.18 -9.56
N GLY A 181 4.83 -17.05 -8.24
CA GLY A 181 5.78 -16.15 -7.60
C GLY A 181 5.31 -14.69 -7.49
N ARG A 182 4.17 -14.31 -8.09
CA ARG A 182 3.71 -12.92 -8.04
C ARG A 182 3.25 -12.54 -6.62
N PRO A 183 3.80 -11.46 -6.03
CA PRO A 183 3.38 -11.00 -4.72
C PRO A 183 1.99 -10.35 -4.76
N LEU A 184 1.27 -10.41 -3.65
CA LEU A 184 -0.02 -9.75 -3.49
C LEU A 184 0.11 -8.41 -2.77
N TYR A 185 -0.89 -7.55 -2.95
CA TYR A 185 -0.95 -6.19 -2.41
C TYR A 185 -0.47 -6.06 -0.95
N VAL A 186 -0.91 -6.95 -0.06
CA VAL A 186 -0.54 -6.89 1.37
C VAL A 186 0.97 -7.03 1.56
N LEU A 187 1.60 -7.97 0.84
CA LEU A 187 3.06 -8.15 0.88
C LEU A 187 3.77 -6.95 0.24
N CYS A 188 3.36 -6.52 -0.96
CA CYS A 188 3.99 -5.38 -1.64
C CYS A 188 3.94 -4.11 -0.77
N SER A 189 2.75 -3.80 -0.24
CA SER A 189 2.52 -2.61 0.59
C SER A 189 3.36 -2.65 1.86
N ALA A 190 3.36 -3.77 2.60
CA ALA A 190 4.14 -3.90 3.83
C ALA A 190 5.64 -3.89 3.57
N ALA A 191 6.12 -4.64 2.57
CA ALA A 191 7.54 -4.73 2.24
C ALA A 191 8.10 -3.39 1.76
N ASP A 192 7.34 -2.65 0.94
CA ASP A 192 7.77 -1.35 0.47
C ASP A 192 7.71 -0.28 1.56
N ASP A 193 6.68 -0.27 2.39
CA ASP A 193 6.61 0.66 3.52
C ASP A 193 7.78 0.42 4.49
N ALA A 194 8.11 -0.84 4.76
CA ALA A 194 9.29 -1.20 5.56
C ALA A 194 10.62 -0.79 4.89
N ALA A 195 10.79 -1.12 3.60
CA ALA A 195 12.03 -0.83 2.86
C ALA A 195 12.28 0.67 2.64
N LEU A 196 11.21 1.46 2.54
CA LEU A 196 11.28 2.91 2.36
C LEU A 196 11.29 3.68 3.70
N GLY A 197 11.19 2.97 4.84
CA GLY A 197 11.14 3.61 6.16
C GLY A 197 9.92 4.53 6.31
N VAL A 198 8.79 4.13 5.72
CA VAL A 198 7.53 4.87 5.81
C VAL A 198 7.07 4.91 7.27
N SER A 199 6.86 6.12 7.79
CA SER A 199 6.42 6.32 9.17
C SER A 199 4.96 6.76 9.30
N HIS A 200 4.33 7.28 8.23
CA HIS A 200 2.97 7.79 8.27
C HIS A 200 2.14 7.34 7.06
N VAL A 201 1.03 6.65 7.31
CA VAL A 201 0.04 6.12 6.35
C VAL A 201 -1.23 6.92 6.29
N VAL A 202 -1.23 7.90 5.39
CA VAL A 202 -2.46 8.59 5.01
C VAL A 202 -3.05 7.92 3.77
N ARG A 203 -4.20 7.27 3.92
CA ARG A 203 -4.90 6.56 2.83
C ARG A 203 -6.42 6.59 3.01
N ALA A 204 -7.16 6.26 1.96
CA ALA A 204 -8.62 6.19 2.03
C ALA A 204 -9.10 5.11 3.01
N GLU A 205 -10.22 5.38 3.68
CA GLU A 205 -10.82 4.49 4.70
C GLU A 205 -11.24 3.10 4.18
N GLU A 206 -11.38 2.94 2.86
CA GLU A 206 -11.63 1.64 2.24
C GLU A 206 -10.52 0.63 2.51
N HIS A 207 -9.32 1.10 2.86
CA HIS A 207 -8.19 0.25 3.22
C HIS A 207 -8.13 -0.11 4.71
N VAL A 208 -9.08 0.31 5.55
CA VAL A 208 -9.12 -0.05 6.98
C VAL A 208 -9.10 -1.57 7.18
N SER A 209 -9.81 -2.32 6.34
CA SER A 209 -9.83 -3.79 6.39
C SER A 209 -8.47 -4.43 6.09
N ASN A 210 -7.62 -3.75 5.33
CA ASN A 210 -6.26 -4.20 5.01
C ASN A 210 -5.25 -3.86 6.12
N THR A 211 -5.59 -2.94 7.03
CA THR A 211 -4.70 -2.46 8.09
C THR A 211 -4.24 -3.60 8.98
N LEU A 212 -5.13 -4.49 9.42
CA LEU A 212 -4.74 -5.62 10.25
C LEU A 212 -3.72 -6.53 9.55
N ARG A 213 -3.98 -6.92 8.30
CA ARG A 213 -3.07 -7.83 7.57
C ARG A 213 -1.71 -7.18 7.32
N GLN A 214 -1.71 -5.91 6.91
CA GLN A 214 -0.48 -5.15 6.74
C GLN A 214 0.27 -4.99 8.07
N ALA A 215 -0.46 -4.65 9.14
CA ALA A 215 0.07 -4.56 10.48
C ALA A 215 0.72 -5.87 10.89
N LEU A 216 0.07 -7.03 10.71
CA LEU A 216 0.66 -8.33 11.06
C LEU A 216 1.96 -8.62 10.29
N VAL A 217 2.00 -8.35 8.99
CA VAL A 217 3.22 -8.51 8.18
C VAL A 217 4.35 -7.58 8.64
N LEU A 218 4.00 -6.38 9.15
CA LEU A 218 4.98 -5.48 9.76
C LEU A 218 5.35 -5.89 11.20
N MET A 219 4.38 -6.38 11.99
CA MET A 219 4.40 -6.51 13.45
C MET A 219 4.97 -7.81 13.99
N LEU A 220 4.72 -8.97 13.34
CA LEU A 220 5.10 -10.26 13.96
C LEU A 220 6.61 -10.55 13.86
N ASP A 221 7.47 -9.54 13.96
CA ASP A 221 8.91 -9.57 13.63
C ASP A 221 9.24 -10.08 12.22
N ALA A 222 8.18 -10.26 11.44
CA ALA A 222 8.16 -10.87 10.14
C ALA A 222 9.09 -10.11 9.18
N LEU A 223 9.09 -8.77 9.29
CA LEU A 223 10.08 -7.88 8.67
C LEU A 223 10.89 -7.06 9.69
N GLY A 224 10.51 -7.05 10.97
CA GLY A 224 11.18 -6.31 12.05
C GLY A 224 11.11 -4.78 11.89
N ALA A 225 10.07 -4.25 11.24
CA ALA A 225 9.92 -2.83 10.95
C ALA A 225 8.98 -2.13 11.94
N ALA A 226 9.27 -0.87 12.26
CA ALA A 226 8.38 -0.06 13.10
C ALA A 226 7.02 0.14 12.40
N ARG A 227 5.94 0.09 13.18
CA ARG A 227 4.60 0.37 12.66
C ARG A 227 4.50 1.85 12.28
N PRO A 228 4.03 2.16 11.06
CA PRO A 228 3.70 3.54 10.75
C PRO A 228 2.44 3.96 11.52
N THR A 229 2.33 5.25 11.81
CA THR A 229 1.08 5.86 12.25
C THR A 229 0.09 5.86 11.09
N PHE A 230 -1.14 5.41 11.30
CA PHE A 230 -2.17 5.39 10.25
C PHE A 230 -3.10 6.61 10.35
N ALA A 231 -3.65 7.00 9.22
CA ALA A 231 -4.66 8.03 9.06
C ALA A 231 -5.60 7.62 7.93
N HIS A 232 -6.74 7.02 8.28
CA HIS A 232 -7.75 6.59 7.32
C HIS A 232 -8.73 7.71 7.04
N VAL A 233 -8.51 8.35 5.89
CA VAL A 233 -9.26 9.52 5.44
C VAL A 233 -10.64 9.07 4.92
N PRO A 234 -11.75 9.74 5.34
CA PRO A 234 -13.11 9.40 4.88
C PRO A 234 -13.26 9.43 3.36
N LEU A 235 -14.21 8.68 2.82
CA LEU A 235 -14.54 8.69 1.40
C LEU A 235 -15.08 10.06 0.97
N VAL A 236 -14.78 10.44 -0.27
CA VAL A 236 -15.45 11.57 -0.91
C VAL A 236 -16.78 11.05 -1.47
N VAL A 237 -17.87 11.69 -1.06
CA VAL A 237 -19.23 11.33 -1.43
C VAL A 237 -19.88 12.47 -2.21
N ASP A 238 -20.88 12.15 -3.03
CA ASP A 238 -21.75 13.15 -3.65
C ASP A 238 -22.75 13.74 -2.64
N ALA A 239 -23.56 14.69 -3.09
CA ALA A 239 -24.59 15.33 -2.26
C ALA A 239 -25.63 14.35 -1.68
N ALA A 240 -25.76 13.15 -2.26
CA ALA A 240 -26.63 12.08 -1.78
C ALA A 240 -25.92 11.10 -0.83
N GLY A 241 -24.66 11.38 -0.45
CA GLY A 241 -23.85 10.51 0.42
C GLY A 241 -23.30 9.28 -0.28
N LYS A 242 -23.41 9.18 -1.62
CA LYS A 242 -22.91 8.04 -2.38
C LYS A 242 -21.45 8.27 -2.77
N LYS A 243 -20.64 7.21 -2.63
CA LYS A 243 -19.22 7.23 -2.99
C LYS A 243 -19.02 7.66 -4.45
N LEU A 244 -18.23 8.71 -4.66
CA LEU A 244 -17.75 9.10 -5.99
C LEU A 244 -16.82 8.00 -6.53
N SER A 245 -17.13 7.49 -7.72
CA SER A 245 -16.44 6.33 -8.30
C SER A 245 -15.92 6.62 -9.71
N LYS A 246 -14.88 5.89 -10.14
CA LYS A 246 -14.26 5.99 -11.47
C LYS A 246 -15.22 5.83 -12.68
N ARG A 247 -16.49 5.43 -12.46
CA ARG A 247 -17.45 5.09 -13.53
C ARG A 247 -18.59 6.08 -13.74
N ARG A 248 -18.68 7.18 -12.97
CA ARG A 248 -19.78 8.17 -13.10
C ARG A 248 -19.26 9.61 -13.02
N GLY A 249 -19.17 10.27 -14.18
CA GLY A 249 -19.16 11.75 -14.32
C GLY A 249 -17.81 12.45 -14.09
N PRO A 250 -17.56 13.61 -14.76
CA PRO A 250 -16.22 14.14 -14.96
C PRO A 250 -15.72 14.81 -13.69
N ALA A 251 -14.60 14.31 -13.17
CA ALA A 251 -13.70 15.09 -12.33
C ALA A 251 -12.28 14.57 -12.59
N GLY A 252 -11.92 14.52 -13.88
CA GLY A 252 -10.52 14.62 -14.26
C GLY A 252 -10.12 16.08 -14.07
N ALA A 253 -8.97 16.31 -13.46
CA ALA A 253 -8.39 17.62 -13.32
C ALA A 253 -7.78 18.05 -14.67
N GLY A 254 -8.63 18.30 -15.67
CA GLY A 254 -8.22 18.93 -16.92
C GLY A 254 -8.20 20.44 -16.76
N PRO A 255 -7.30 21.16 -17.47
CA PRO A 255 -7.34 22.62 -17.49
C PRO A 255 -8.65 23.05 -18.13
N GLU A 256 -9.45 23.82 -17.38
CA GLU A 256 -10.62 24.52 -17.90
C GLU A 256 -10.08 25.66 -18.77
N GLU A 257 -10.04 25.46 -20.09
CA GLU A 257 -9.72 26.51 -21.05
C GLU A 257 -10.75 27.64 -20.89
N ALA A 258 -10.28 28.78 -20.40
CA ALA A 258 -11.02 30.02 -20.38
C ALA A 258 -11.33 30.44 -21.81
N ALA A 259 -12.56 30.14 -22.26
CA ALA A 259 -13.13 30.79 -23.43
C ALA A 259 -13.46 32.24 -23.05
N ALA A 260 -12.47 33.11 -23.26
CA ALA A 260 -12.72 34.52 -23.49
C ALA A 260 -13.37 34.67 -24.88
N GLU A 261 -14.66 34.96 -24.92
CA GLU A 261 -15.25 35.65 -26.06
C GLU A 261 -15.65 37.06 -25.62
N ASP A 262 -14.80 37.99 -26.04
CA ASP A 262 -15.03 39.42 -26.11
C ASP A 262 -15.99 39.76 -27.27
N GLY A 263 -16.77 40.82 -27.10
CA GLY A 263 -17.16 41.66 -28.23
C GLY A 263 -18.54 41.47 -28.89
N ALA A 264 -19.53 42.19 -28.35
CA ALA A 264 -20.37 43.16 -29.08
C ALA A 264 -21.25 42.74 -30.29
N ARG A 265 -22.55 43.01 -30.13
CA ARG A 265 -23.56 43.61 -31.08
C ARG A 265 -24.94 43.30 -30.46
N GLY A 266 -25.89 44.20 -30.20
CA GLY A 266 -26.11 45.58 -30.63
C GLY A 266 -27.64 45.73 -30.83
N ARG A 267 -28.24 46.64 -30.06
CA ARG A 267 -29.67 47.09 -30.03
C ARG A 267 -30.66 46.19 -29.30
#